data_AF-A0A1I3VFU4-F1
#
_entry.id   AF-A0A1I3VFU4-F1
#
_cell.length_a   1.000
_cell.length_b   1.000
_cell.length_c   1.000
_cell.angle_alpha   90.00
_cell.angle_beta   90.00
_cell.angle_gamma   90.00
#
_symmetry.space_group_name_H-M   'P 1'
#
loop_
_entity.id
_entity.type
_entity.pdbx_description
1 polymer ?
#
loop_
_entity_poly.entity_id
_entity_poly.type
_entity_poly.pdbx_seq_one_letter_code
_entity_poly.pdbx_strand_id
1 'polypeptide(L)'
;MIFGKTLTTLAAAAAIAAAAAVSVFAAAFALFAVLQPHLGAAGAAAVVAAVAAAVVGLAGLLAALKAEEKARPAPAPDALAFAEKAIEMVKERPILTVGAGLAAGIIAFRNPALAAIVAKALLDSQKPPQR
;
A
#
# COMPACT_ATOMS: atom_id res chain seq x y z
N MET A 1 -12.04 0.62 -27.48
CA MET A 1 -10.62 0.20 -27.37
C MET A 1 -9.92 0.64 -26.07
N ILE A 2 -10.47 1.57 -25.27
CA ILE A 2 -9.83 2.06 -24.03
C ILE A 2 -9.93 1.02 -22.88
N PHE A 3 -11.06 0.32 -22.76
CA PHE A 3 -11.32 -0.69 -21.72
C PHE A 3 -10.35 -1.89 -21.74
N GLY A 4 -9.94 -2.34 -22.92
CA GLY A 4 -8.96 -3.42 -23.05
C GLY A 4 -7.58 -2.97 -22.57
N LYS A 5 -7.16 -1.75 -22.92
CA LYS A 5 -5.86 -1.18 -22.53
C LYS A 5 -5.77 -0.95 -21.02
N THR A 6 -6.85 -0.49 -20.38
CA THR A 6 -6.90 -0.30 -18.92
C THR A 6 -6.90 -1.62 -18.17
N LEU A 7 -7.63 -2.64 -18.65
CA LEU A 7 -7.61 -3.98 -18.06
C LEU A 7 -6.25 -4.66 -18.19
N THR A 8 -5.58 -4.54 -19.34
CA THR A 8 -4.24 -5.11 -19.52
C THR A 8 -3.17 -4.41 -18.68
N THR A 9 -3.28 -3.09 -18.47
CA THR A 9 -2.34 -2.37 -17.58
C THR A 9 -2.59 -2.69 -16.12
N LEU A 10 -3.86 -2.82 -15.68
CA LEU A 10 -4.18 -3.30 -14.34
C LEU A 10 -3.70 -4.74 -14.13
N ALA A 11 -3.93 -5.62 -15.09
CA ALA A 11 -3.47 -7.00 -15.03
C ALA A 11 -1.94 -7.09 -14.97
N ALA A 12 -1.22 -6.27 -15.75
CA ALA A 12 0.23 -6.18 -15.68
C ALA A 12 0.71 -5.67 -14.32
N ALA A 13 0.08 -4.64 -13.76
CA ALA A 13 0.39 -4.14 -12.43
C ALA A 13 0.14 -5.19 -11.33
N ALA A 14 -0.97 -5.93 -11.43
CA ALA A 14 -1.30 -7.03 -10.53
C ALA A 14 -0.28 -8.18 -10.65
N ALA A 15 0.13 -8.54 -11.86
CA ALA A 15 1.15 -9.56 -12.09
C ALA A 15 2.51 -9.16 -11.52
N ILE A 16 2.93 -7.90 -11.68
CA ILE A 16 4.17 -7.37 -11.09
C ILE A 16 4.10 -7.39 -9.56
N ALA A 17 2.96 -6.98 -8.98
CA ALA A 17 2.77 -7.01 -7.54
C ALA A 17 2.81 -8.44 -6.99
N ALA A 18 2.16 -9.40 -7.66
CA ALA A 18 2.20 -10.81 -7.28
C ALA A 18 3.62 -11.39 -7.40
N ALA A 19 4.33 -11.10 -8.51
CA ALA A 19 5.71 -11.53 -8.71
C ALA A 19 6.63 -10.96 -7.63
N ALA A 20 6.47 -9.69 -7.28
CA ALA A 20 7.22 -9.06 -6.20
C ALA A 20 6.97 -9.78 -4.86
N ALA A 21 5.70 -10.04 -4.50
CA ALA A 21 5.36 -10.75 -3.28
C ALA A 21 6.02 -12.14 -3.23
N VAL A 22 5.88 -12.92 -4.30
CA VAL A 22 6.47 -14.26 -4.40
C VAL A 22 8.01 -14.21 -4.32
N SER A 23 8.64 -13.22 -4.94
CA SER A 23 10.10 -13.05 -4.91
C SER A 23 10.63 -12.79 -3.50
N VAL A 24 9.88 -12.07 -2.66
CA VAL A 24 10.25 -11.81 -1.26
C VAL A 24 10.24 -13.10 -0.45
N PHE A 25 9.19 -13.92 -0.59
CA PHE A 25 9.14 -15.22 0.07
C PHE A 25 10.26 -16.15 -0.42
N ALA A 26 10.48 -16.21 -1.74
CA ALA A 26 11.55 -17.00 -2.32
C ALA A 26 12.93 -16.57 -1.81
N ALA A 27 13.19 -15.26 -1.69
CA ALA A 27 14.43 -14.72 -1.14
C ALA A 27 14.62 -15.11 0.33
N ALA A 28 13.56 -15.07 1.14
CA ALA A 28 13.62 -15.49 2.54
C ALA A 28 13.98 -16.98 2.69
N PHE A 29 13.37 -17.84 1.87
CA PHE A 29 13.70 -19.27 1.84
C PHE A 29 15.11 -19.54 1.33
N ALA A 30 15.55 -18.83 0.29
CA ALA A 30 16.91 -18.94 -0.22
C ALA A 30 17.94 -18.56 0.86
N LEU A 31 17.70 -17.46 1.58
CA LEU A 31 18.55 -17.03 2.69
C LEU A 31 18.60 -18.08 3.79
N PHE A 32 17.44 -18.63 4.19
CA PHE A 32 17.35 -19.69 5.18
C PHE A 32 18.14 -20.93 4.76
N ALA A 33 17.96 -21.39 3.52
CA ALA A 33 18.62 -22.59 3.00
C ALA A 33 20.15 -22.46 2.94
N VAL A 34 20.66 -21.28 2.57
CA VAL A 34 22.11 -21.01 2.55
C VAL A 34 22.70 -20.97 3.95
N LEU A 35 21.97 -20.45 4.94
CA LEU A 35 22.45 -20.32 6.32
C LEU A 35 22.27 -21.59 7.15
N GLN A 36 21.30 -22.44 6.82
CA GLN A 36 21.00 -23.68 7.53
C GLN A 36 22.23 -24.58 7.78
N PRO A 37 23.11 -24.85 6.80
CA PRO A 37 24.29 -25.70 7.02
C PRO A 37 25.36 -25.08 7.93
N HIS A 38 25.32 -23.77 8.21
CA HIS A 38 26.37 -23.10 8.99
C HIS A 38 25.91 -22.77 10.42
N LEU A 39 24.63 -22.44 10.59
CA LEU A 39 24.07 -21.91 11.86
C LEU A 39 23.02 -22.83 12.49
N GLY A 40 22.70 -23.95 11.84
CA GLY A 40 21.56 -24.79 12.21
C GLY A 40 20.21 -24.10 11.96
N ALA A 41 19.12 -24.84 12.16
CA ALA A 41 17.77 -24.36 11.85
C ALA A 41 17.37 -23.12 12.69
N ALA A 42 17.70 -23.11 13.98
CA ALA A 42 17.37 -21.99 14.86
C ALA A 42 18.16 -20.71 14.51
N GLY A 43 19.45 -20.84 14.22
CA GLY A 43 20.29 -19.70 13.84
C GLY A 43 19.93 -19.11 12.48
N ALA A 44 19.63 -19.96 11.49
CA ALA A 44 19.16 -19.50 10.18
C ALA A 44 17.82 -18.75 10.28
N ALA A 45 16.87 -19.25 11.10
CA ALA A 45 15.59 -18.58 11.32
C ALA A 45 15.77 -17.21 12.00
N ALA A 46 16.67 -17.10 12.97
CA ALA A 46 16.97 -15.85 13.65
C ALA A 46 17.52 -14.78 12.68
N VAL A 47 18.39 -15.18 11.74
CA VAL A 47 18.93 -14.24 10.74
C VAL A 47 17.85 -13.79 9.76
N VAL A 48 17.02 -14.71 9.26
CA VAL A 48 15.89 -14.34 8.38
C VAL A 48 14.95 -13.36 9.09
N ALA A 49 14.63 -13.62 10.36
CA ALA A 49 13.80 -12.72 11.17
C ALA A 49 14.46 -11.36 11.38
N ALA A 50 15.77 -11.31 11.67
CA ALA A 50 16.51 -10.06 11.82
C ALA A 50 16.55 -9.23 10.52
N VAL A 51 16.78 -9.88 9.38
CA VAL A 51 16.76 -9.22 8.06
C VAL A 51 15.37 -8.68 7.74
N ALA A 52 14.32 -9.47 7.95
CA ALA A 52 12.94 -9.02 7.74
C ALA A 52 12.58 -7.84 8.65
N ALA A 53 12.94 -7.92 9.94
CA ALA A 53 12.72 -6.84 10.91
C ALA A 53 13.49 -5.57 10.53
N ALA A 54 14.73 -5.69 10.04
CA ALA A 54 15.51 -4.55 9.58
C ALA A 54 14.85 -3.87 8.37
N VAL A 55 14.41 -4.63 7.36
CA VAL A 55 13.74 -4.09 6.17
C VAL A 55 12.42 -3.39 6.54
N VAL A 56 11.56 -4.06 7.32
CA VAL A 56 10.27 -3.49 7.75
C VAL A 56 10.48 -2.29 8.67
N GLY A 57 11.45 -2.38 9.59
CA GLY A 57 11.80 -1.30 10.51
C GLY A 57 12.31 -0.07 9.77
N LEU A 58 13.21 -0.23 8.80
CA LEU A 58 13.71 0.87 7.97
C LEU A 58 12.59 1.48 7.11
N ALA A 59 11.75 0.64 6.48
CA ALA A 59 10.62 1.13 5.70
C ALA A 59 9.62 1.91 6.58
N GLY A 60 9.32 1.40 7.77
CA GLY A 60 8.46 2.07 8.75
C GLY A 60 9.04 3.38 9.26
N LEU A 61 10.35 3.42 9.55
CA LEU A 61 11.05 4.62 9.97
C LEU A 61 11.03 5.70 8.87
N LEU A 62 11.36 5.32 7.63
CA LEU A 62 11.29 6.25 6.50
C LEU A 62 9.87 6.76 6.24
N ALA A 63 8.86 5.91 6.42
CA ALA A 63 7.46 6.31 6.32
C ALA A 63 7.07 7.28 7.44
N ALA A 64 7.51 7.04 8.67
CA ALA A 64 7.27 7.92 9.82
C ALA A 64 7.91 9.29 9.63
N LEU A 65 9.19 9.33 9.22
CA LEU A 65 9.91 10.56 8.94
C LEU A 65 9.24 11.40 7.84
N LYS A 66 8.75 10.75 6.77
CA LYS A 66 8.00 11.45 5.71
C LYS A 66 6.61 11.91 6.15
N ALA A 67 5.98 11.23 7.11
CA ALA A 67 4.69 11.64 7.65
C ALA A 67 4.85 12.90 8.53
N GLU A 68 5.92 13.00 9.32
CA GLU A 68 6.22 14.18 10.14
C GLU A 68 6.47 15.43 9.28
N GLU A 69 7.18 15.31 8.16
CA GLU A 69 7.42 16.44 7.25
C GLU A 69 6.12 16.99 6.61
N LYS A 70 5.12 16.12 6.43
CA LYS A 70 3.82 16.47 5.83
C LYS A 70 2.77 16.97 6.85
N ALA A 71 3.07 16.90 8.15
CA ALA A 71 2.19 17.36 9.23
C ALA A 71 2.24 18.88 9.48
N ARG A 72 2.69 19.70 8.50
CA ARG A 72 2.46 21.15 8.57
C ARG A 72 0.96 21.42 8.44
N PRO A 73 0.36 22.23 9.33
CA PRO A 73 -1.08 22.45 9.34
C PRO A 73 -1.49 23.12 8.04
N ALA A 74 -2.24 22.39 7.21
CA ALA A 74 -2.94 22.96 6.08
C ALA A 74 -4.11 23.81 6.61
N PRO A 75 -4.41 24.97 6.02
CA PRO A 75 -5.62 25.72 6.36
C PRO A 75 -6.87 24.89 6.02
N ALA A 76 -7.99 25.22 6.66
CA ALA A 76 -9.21 24.41 6.76
C ALA A 76 -9.66 23.75 5.42
N PRO A 77 -10.24 22.54 5.46
CA PRO A 77 -10.55 21.76 4.27
C PRO A 77 -11.73 22.36 3.50
N ASP A 78 -11.47 22.95 2.35
CA ASP A 78 -12.49 23.02 1.29
C ASP A 78 -12.54 21.67 0.58
N ALA A 79 -13.70 21.01 0.60
CA ALA A 79 -13.87 19.67 0.01
C ALA A 79 -13.50 19.62 -1.49
N LEU A 80 -13.68 20.74 -2.20
CA LEU A 80 -13.26 20.90 -3.59
C LEU A 80 -11.73 20.96 -3.73
N ALA A 81 -11.03 21.65 -2.82
CA ALA A 81 -9.57 21.72 -2.82
C ALA A 81 -8.92 20.37 -2.47
N PHE A 82 -9.57 19.55 -1.64
CA PHE A 82 -9.13 18.18 -1.36
C PHE A 82 -9.27 17.26 -2.58
N ALA A 83 -10.40 17.35 -3.30
CA ALA A 83 -10.62 16.57 -4.51
C ALA A 83 -9.62 16.95 -5.61
N GLU A 84 -9.36 18.25 -5.80
CA GLU A 84 -8.41 18.75 -6.79
C GLU A 84 -6.97 18.32 -6.46
N LYS A 85 -6.57 18.41 -5.19
CA LYS A 85 -5.26 17.96 -4.72
C LYS A 85 -5.07 16.45 -4.76
N ALA A 86 -6.15 15.68 -4.58
CA ALA A 86 -6.12 14.23 -4.76
C ALA A 86 -5.91 13.86 -6.24
N ILE A 87 -6.58 14.57 -7.16
CA ILE A 87 -6.41 14.38 -8.61
C ILE A 87 -4.98 14.75 -9.04
N GLU A 88 -4.44 15.85 -8.53
CA GLU A 88 -3.07 16.28 -8.79
C GLU A 88 -2.05 15.27 -8.27
N MET A 89 -2.25 14.73 -7.05
CA MET A 89 -1.38 13.71 -6.48
C MET A 89 -1.40 12.39 -7.28
N VAL A 90 -2.56 12.00 -7.82
CA VAL A 90 -2.69 10.83 -8.72
C VAL A 90 -1.93 11.06 -10.03
N LYS A 91 -1.97 12.28 -10.57
CA LYS A 91 -1.22 12.64 -11.79
C LYS A 91 0.29 12.66 -11.56
N GLU A 92 0.75 13.21 -10.43
CA GLU A 92 2.17 13.38 -10.18
C GLU A 92 2.86 12.09 -9.71
N ARG A 93 2.22 11.31 -8.83
CA ARG A 93 2.86 10.14 -8.18
C ARG A 93 1.91 8.94 -8.09
N PRO A 94 1.54 8.32 -9.23
CA PRO A 94 0.58 7.22 -9.29
C PRO A 94 0.96 6.02 -8.42
N ILE A 95 2.26 5.69 -8.34
CA ILE A 95 2.75 4.56 -7.52
C ILE A 95 2.55 4.85 -6.02
N LEU A 96 2.82 6.09 -5.58
CA LEU A 96 2.59 6.47 -4.18
C LEU A 96 1.11 6.54 -3.84
N THR A 97 0.25 6.94 -4.78
CA THR A 97 -1.20 6.95 -4.55
C THR A 97 -1.78 5.54 -4.45
N VAL A 98 -1.27 4.57 -5.22
CA VAL A 98 -1.64 3.17 -5.07
C VAL A 98 -1.24 2.65 -3.68
N GLY A 99 0.00 2.91 -3.25
CA GLY A 99 0.47 2.53 -1.91
C GLY A 99 -0.33 3.19 -0.78
N ALA A 100 -0.62 4.49 -0.90
CA ALA A 100 -1.43 5.23 0.07
C ALA A 100 -2.88 4.75 0.11
N GLY A 101 -3.48 4.47 -1.06
CA GLY A 101 -4.83 3.92 -1.16
C GLY A 101 -4.92 2.52 -0.54
N LEU A 102 -3.90 1.67 -0.77
CA LEU A 102 -3.83 0.35 -0.14
C LEU A 102 -3.72 0.46 1.38
N ALA A 103 -2.86 1.34 1.89
CA ALA A 103 -2.70 1.57 3.31
C ALA A 103 -3.98 2.12 3.96
N ALA A 104 -4.64 3.09 3.31
CA ALA A 104 -5.93 3.61 3.76
C ALA A 104 -7.02 2.53 3.75
N GLY A 105 -7.03 1.65 2.75
CA GLY A 105 -7.93 0.50 2.69
C GLY A 105 -7.73 -0.49 3.85
N ILE A 106 -6.48 -0.82 4.18
CA ILE A 106 -6.16 -1.71 5.31
C ILE A 106 -6.58 -1.06 6.65
N ILE A 107 -6.35 0.24 6.82
CA ILE A 107 -6.75 0.97 8.03
C ILE A 107 -8.28 1.03 8.15
N ALA A 108 -8.99 1.28 7.04
CA ALA A 108 -10.45 1.27 7.00
C ALA A 108 -11.01 -0.12 7.34
N PHE A 109 -10.37 -1.21 6.88
CA PHE A 109 -10.79 -2.57 7.21
C PHE A 109 -10.65 -2.91 8.70
N ARG A 110 -9.70 -2.25 9.39
CA ARG A 110 -9.46 -2.44 10.83
C ARG A 110 -10.43 -1.66 11.71
N ASN A 111 -11.17 -0.69 11.15
CA ASN A 111 -12.17 0.09 11.87
C ASN A 111 -13.54 -0.03 11.19
N PRO A 112 -14.46 -0.86 11.71
CA PRO A 112 -15.74 -1.16 11.06
C PRO A 112 -16.62 0.09 10.85
N ALA A 113 -16.45 1.13 11.67
CA ALA A 113 -17.12 2.40 11.49
C ALA A 113 -16.65 3.14 10.22
N LEU A 114 -15.34 3.13 9.93
CA LEU A 114 -14.79 3.75 8.71
C LEU A 114 -15.15 2.93 7.46
N ALA A 115 -15.11 1.60 7.56
CA ALA A 115 -15.57 0.72 6.48
C ALA A 115 -17.05 0.98 6.14
N ALA A 116 -17.92 1.16 7.13
CA ALA A 116 -19.34 1.46 6.92
C ALA A 116 -19.55 2.85 6.28
N ILE A 117 -18.79 3.87 6.66
CA ILE A 117 -18.87 5.20 6.06
C ILE A 117 -18.42 5.16 4.59
N VAL A 118 -17.34 4.47 4.28
CA VAL A 118 -16.86 4.29 2.90
C VAL A 118 -17.85 3.46 2.07
N ALA A 119 -18.36 2.36 2.64
CA ALA A 119 -19.38 1.54 2.00
C ALA A 119 -20.64 2.36 1.71
N LYS A 120 -21.11 3.16 2.67
CA LYS A 120 -22.26 4.04 2.51
C LYS A 120 -22.01 5.13 1.47
N ALA A 121 -20.84 5.78 1.48
CA ALA A 121 -20.49 6.80 0.49
C ALA A 121 -20.39 6.23 -0.94
N LEU A 122 -19.91 4.99 -1.08
CA LEU A 122 -19.90 4.27 -2.36
C LEU A 122 -21.31 3.84 -2.79
N LEU A 123 -22.16 3.40 -1.86
CA LEU A 123 -23.55 3.04 -2.13
C LEU A 123 -24.40 4.26 -2.52
N ASP A 124 -24.18 5.40 -1.85
CA ASP A 124 -24.87 6.66 -2.16
C ASP A 124 -24.38 7.25 -3.49
N SER A 125 -23.10 7.10 -3.84
CA SER A 125 -22.57 7.48 -5.17
C SER A 125 -23.13 6.64 -6.32
N GLN A 126 -23.69 5.46 -6.03
CA GLN A 126 -24.34 4.59 -7.01
C GLN A 126 -25.83 4.92 -7.20
N LYS A 127 -26.40 5.83 -6.41
CA LYS A 127 -27.79 6.26 -6.58
C LYS A 127 -27.85 7.32 -7.70
N PRO A 128 -28.54 7.07 -8.82
CA PRO A 128 -28.63 8.05 -9.90
C PRO A 128 -29.32 9.33 -9.40
N PRO A 129 -28.91 10.52 -9.89
CA PRO A 129 -29.52 11.77 -9.49
C PRO A 129 -31.00 11.73 -9.89
N GLN A 130 -31.89 11.65 -8.90
CA GLN A 130 -33.30 11.93 -9.14
C GLN A 130 -33.40 13.43 -9.43
N ARG A 131 -33.57 13.74 -10.72
CA ARG A 131 -34.08 15.04 -11.18
C ARG A 131 -35.46 15.30 -10.59
#